data_AF-A0A2H3SFT0-F1
#
_entry.id   AF-A0A2H3SFT0-F1
#
_cell.length_a   1.000
_cell.length_b   1.000
_cell.length_c   1.000
_cell.angle_alpha   90.00
_cell.angle_beta   90.00
_cell.angle_gamma   90.00
#
_symmetry.space_group_name_H-M   'P 1'
#
loop_
_entity.id
_entity.type
_entity.pdbx_description
1 polymer ?
#
loop_
_entity_poly.entity_id
_entity_poly.type
_entity_poly.pdbx_seq_one_letter_code
_entity_poly.pdbx_strand_id
1 'polypeptide(L)'
;MTEIFGTVAGAISIAALFNNCVDCFNYVQIARHFGEDFSPYQLRLDVAKCRLARWGASIDINNDRRFSFVEPADPTIVLAQGILKEIVARFEAAYNVSRRYKARTEEQGMRIFTEADLSPVSQRVHTRFDLLTRQRYKSLGLIKKTGWALYDKSYMGTMIDDIIASIEDLEKVFPSTPQITRQLIDMEIEEVNDEQELELIHNVAEGLDPVLSGASKNKIVEIAGKNSAGKITGSGKVNIGNSFIAGSFSNSDEIRVSTVNHVDEINTTEPSRVNIGNTWGGKGFWD
;
A
#
# COMPACT_ATOMS: atom_id res chain seq x y z
N MET A 1 -11.10 12.20 30.36
CA MET A 1 -11.21 10.76 30.06
C MET A 1 -10.55 10.54 28.69
N THR A 2 -9.27 10.89 28.61
CA THR A 2 -8.55 11.30 27.38
C THR A 2 -7.22 10.53 27.25
N GLU A 3 -7.07 9.43 27.99
CA GLU A 3 -5.76 8.80 28.27
C GLU A 3 -5.46 7.57 27.41
N ILE A 4 -6.30 7.26 26.43
CA ILE A 4 -6.19 5.98 25.69
C ILE A 4 -5.18 6.10 24.56
N PHE A 5 -5.10 7.27 23.92
CA PHE A 5 -4.20 7.54 22.80
C PHE A 5 -2.98 8.38 23.19
N GLY A 6 -2.60 8.41 24.47
CA GLY A 6 -1.32 8.99 24.92
C GLY A 6 -1.18 10.53 24.78
N THR A 7 -2.20 11.26 24.34
CA THR A 7 -2.19 12.73 24.15
C THR A 7 -2.71 13.51 25.36
N VAL A 8 -2.41 13.05 26.57
CA VAL A 8 -2.86 13.70 27.82
C VAL A 8 -2.15 15.03 28.00
N ALA A 9 -2.67 16.12 27.44
CA ALA A 9 -2.39 17.52 27.80
C ALA A 9 -0.91 17.93 27.99
N GLY A 10 0.01 17.07 27.56
CA GLY A 10 1.41 17.05 27.92
C GLY A 10 2.21 17.21 26.65
N ALA A 11 3.26 18.01 26.75
CA ALA A 11 4.02 18.38 25.60
C ALA A 11 4.88 17.16 25.18
N ILE A 12 4.53 16.56 24.04
CA ILE A 12 5.25 15.44 23.42
C ILE A 12 5.93 15.92 22.14
N SER A 13 7.10 15.35 21.84
CA SER A 13 7.82 15.66 20.62
C SER A 13 7.07 15.18 19.39
N ILE A 14 7.40 15.74 18.23
CA ILE A 14 6.78 15.36 16.95
C ILE A 14 7.12 13.92 16.58
N ALA A 15 8.35 13.49 16.81
CA ALA A 15 8.73 12.09 16.60
C ALA A 15 7.88 11.15 17.48
N ALA A 16 7.64 11.51 18.74
CA ALA A 16 6.79 10.70 19.62
C ALA A 16 5.34 10.66 19.17
N LEU A 17 4.80 11.81 18.76
CA LEU A 17 3.43 11.93 18.25
C LEU A 17 3.24 11.17 16.93
N PHE A 18 4.21 11.23 16.01
CA PHE A 18 4.21 10.44 14.78
C PHE A 18 4.15 8.95 15.07
N ASN A 19 5.05 8.43 15.91
CA ASN A 19 5.06 7.01 16.26
C ASN A 19 3.75 6.59 16.93
N ASN A 20 3.14 7.48 17.74
CA ASN A 20 1.82 7.26 18.32
C ASN A 20 0.72 7.16 17.25
N CYS A 21 0.73 8.03 16.23
CA CYS A 21 -0.22 7.95 15.11
C CYS A 21 -0.11 6.61 14.37
N VAL A 22 1.12 6.16 14.09
CA VAL A 22 1.35 4.86 13.43
C VAL A 22 0.91 3.70 14.33
N ASP A 23 1.18 3.79 15.63
CA ASP A 23 0.74 2.80 16.61
C ASP A 23 -0.80 2.73 16.70
N CYS A 24 -1.54 3.84 16.53
CA CYS A 24 -3.01 3.86 16.59
C CYS A 24 -3.66 2.84 15.64
N PHE A 25 -3.12 2.67 14.43
CA PHE A 25 -3.62 1.71 13.45
C PHE A 25 -3.59 0.26 13.97
N ASN A 26 -2.59 -0.10 14.77
CA ASN A 26 -2.43 -1.46 15.30
C ASN A 26 -3.55 -1.88 16.27
N TYR A 27 -4.33 -0.92 16.77
CA TYR A 27 -5.41 -1.16 17.73
C TYR A 27 -6.79 -1.18 17.09
N VAL A 28 -6.89 -0.85 15.80
CA VAL A 28 -8.15 -0.90 15.07
C VAL A 28 -8.46 -2.35 14.69
N GLN A 29 -9.64 -2.82 15.06
CA GLN A 29 -10.19 -4.11 14.67
C GLN A 29 -11.46 -3.88 13.85
N ILE A 30 -11.83 -4.86 13.01
CA ILE A 30 -13.01 -4.77 12.16
C ILE A 30 -14.04 -5.81 12.62
N ALA A 31 -15.29 -5.37 12.83
CA ALA A 31 -16.36 -6.26 13.27
C ALA A 31 -16.80 -7.24 12.17
N ARG A 32 -17.25 -8.44 12.56
CA ARG A 32 -17.64 -9.51 11.62
C ARG A 32 -18.80 -9.16 10.69
N HIS A 33 -19.65 -8.22 11.06
CA HIS A 33 -20.72 -7.76 10.17
C HIS A 33 -20.18 -7.04 8.92
N PHE A 34 -18.87 -6.75 8.85
CA PHE A 34 -18.28 -6.22 7.62
C PHE A 34 -18.42 -7.24 6.47
N GLY A 35 -18.46 -8.54 6.77
CA GLY A 35 -18.61 -9.59 5.76
C GLY A 35 -17.50 -9.50 4.72
N GLU A 36 -17.88 -9.52 3.45
CA GLU A 36 -16.96 -9.45 2.31
C GLU A 36 -16.13 -8.14 2.26
N ASP A 37 -16.63 -7.07 2.87
CA ASP A 37 -15.92 -5.78 2.91
C ASP A 37 -14.74 -5.79 3.90
N PHE A 38 -14.56 -6.83 4.72
CA PHE A 38 -13.48 -6.89 5.69
C PHE A 38 -12.09 -6.71 5.06
N SER A 39 -11.77 -7.51 4.04
CA SER A 39 -10.44 -7.46 3.41
C SER A 39 -10.16 -6.09 2.80
N PRO A 40 -11.05 -5.50 1.96
CA PRO A 40 -10.85 -4.14 1.46
C PRO A 40 -10.60 -3.11 2.56
N TYR A 41 -11.40 -3.09 3.63
CA TYR A 41 -11.22 -2.12 4.72
C TYR A 41 -9.93 -2.34 5.52
N GLN A 42 -9.53 -3.60 5.74
CA GLN A 42 -8.26 -3.90 6.40
C GLN A 42 -7.08 -3.39 5.56
N LEU A 43 -7.07 -3.71 4.26
CA LEU A 43 -5.98 -3.28 3.38
C LEU A 43 -5.93 -1.76 3.20
N ARG A 44 -7.07 -1.07 3.21
CA ARG A 44 -7.11 0.41 3.22
C ARG A 44 -6.44 1.00 4.46
N LEU A 45 -6.65 0.41 5.65
CA LEU A 45 -5.93 0.82 6.87
C LEU A 45 -4.42 0.55 6.73
N ASP A 46 -4.04 -0.59 6.16
CA ASP A 46 -2.64 -0.95 5.97
C ASP A 46 -1.92 0.02 5.02
N VAL A 47 -2.56 0.39 3.91
CA VAL A 47 -2.03 1.40 2.97
C VAL A 47 -1.90 2.76 3.65
N ALA A 48 -2.91 3.22 4.39
CA ALA A 48 -2.84 4.49 5.12
C ALA A 48 -1.70 4.51 6.15
N LYS A 49 -1.55 3.42 6.92
CA LYS A 49 -0.44 3.22 7.87
C LYS A 49 0.91 3.21 7.15
N CYS A 50 1.01 2.52 6.01
CA CYS A 50 2.22 2.45 5.20
C CYS A 50 2.63 3.81 4.66
N ARG A 51 1.69 4.57 4.11
CA ARG A 51 1.91 5.93 3.60
C ARG A 51 2.39 6.88 4.70
N LEU A 52 1.75 6.88 5.87
CA LEU A 52 2.19 7.68 7.01
C LEU A 52 3.62 7.28 7.44
N ALA A 53 3.90 5.97 7.55
CA ALA A 53 5.23 5.49 7.91
C ALA A 53 6.30 5.88 6.87
N ARG A 54 5.96 5.87 5.57
CA ARG A 54 6.82 6.33 4.48
C ARG A 54 7.14 7.81 4.62
N TRP A 55 6.15 8.66 4.91
CA TRP A 55 6.39 10.08 5.16
C TRP A 55 7.41 10.28 6.29
N GLY A 56 7.22 9.62 7.44
CA GLY A 56 8.14 9.74 8.58
C GLY A 56 9.56 9.27 8.26
N ALA A 57 9.70 8.17 7.52
CA ALA A 57 11.00 7.69 7.05
C ALA A 57 11.67 8.67 6.07
N SER A 58 10.89 9.27 5.16
CA SER A 58 11.41 10.15 4.12
C SER A 58 12.03 11.46 4.62
N ILE A 59 11.69 11.86 5.84
CA ILE A 59 12.22 13.05 6.53
C ILE A 59 13.11 12.69 7.72
N ASP A 60 13.40 11.39 7.90
CA ASP A 60 14.20 10.85 8.99
C ASP A 60 13.69 11.28 10.39
N ILE A 61 12.37 11.25 10.58
CA ILE A 61 11.68 11.84 11.74
C ILE A 61 12.21 11.33 13.10
N ASN A 62 12.70 10.10 13.13
CA ASN A 62 13.13 9.40 14.34
C ASN A 62 14.59 9.65 14.73
N ASN A 63 15.40 10.23 13.84
CA ASN A 63 16.82 10.47 14.08
C ASN A 63 17.20 11.95 13.95
N ASP A 64 16.44 12.74 13.20
CA ASP A 64 16.64 14.18 13.14
C ASP A 64 16.24 14.86 14.46
N ARG A 65 17.20 15.57 15.05
CA ARG A 65 17.05 16.26 16.34
C ARG A 65 15.94 17.30 16.34
N ARG A 66 15.61 17.89 15.19
CA ARG A 66 14.55 18.90 15.05
C ARG A 66 13.18 18.38 15.50
N PHE A 67 12.93 17.08 15.38
CA PHE A 67 11.66 16.45 15.77
C PHE A 67 11.66 15.88 17.19
N SER A 68 12.80 15.94 17.89
CA SER A 68 12.93 15.53 19.29
C SER A 68 12.48 16.62 20.26
N PHE A 69 12.39 17.88 19.80
CA PHE A 69 11.93 18.98 20.63
C PHE A 69 10.44 18.91 20.89
N VAL A 70 10.07 19.21 22.12
CA VAL A 70 8.70 19.23 22.61
C VAL A 70 7.97 20.51 22.18
N GLU A 71 8.69 21.64 22.15
CA GLU A 71 8.23 22.93 21.66
C GLU A 71 9.15 23.39 20.52
N PRO A 72 8.85 23.02 19.27
CA PRO A 72 9.63 23.44 18.13
C PRO A 72 9.37 24.91 17.81
N ALA A 73 10.43 25.66 17.51
CA ALA A 73 10.32 27.07 17.11
C ALA A 73 9.97 27.25 15.62
N ASP A 74 10.24 26.25 14.79
CA ASP A 74 9.97 26.28 13.35
C ASP A 74 8.45 26.18 13.09
N PRO A 75 7.82 27.18 12.47
CA PRO A 75 6.38 27.18 12.19
C PRO A 75 5.91 25.98 11.37
N THR A 76 6.75 25.48 10.45
CA THR A 76 6.45 24.32 9.60
C THR A 76 6.33 23.06 10.44
N ILE A 77 7.24 22.91 11.41
CA ILE A 77 7.28 21.80 12.35
C ILE A 77 6.08 21.88 13.32
N VAL A 78 5.68 23.08 13.75
CA VAL A 78 4.46 23.30 14.54
C VAL A 78 3.19 22.90 13.77
N LEU A 79 3.10 23.26 12.48
CA LEU A 79 1.97 22.88 11.62
C LEU A 79 1.88 21.36 11.46
N ALA A 80 3.01 20.70 11.18
CA ALA A 80 3.08 19.24 11.10
C ALA A 80 2.64 18.57 12.43
N GLN A 81 3.05 19.13 13.57
CA GLN A 81 2.58 18.66 14.89
C GLN A 81 1.06 18.79 15.04
N GLY A 82 0.48 19.88 14.56
CA GLY A 82 -0.97 20.11 14.57
C GLY A 82 -1.73 19.03 13.77
N ILE A 83 -1.27 18.73 12.56
CA ILE A 83 -1.87 17.71 11.69
C ILE A 83 -1.78 16.32 12.34
N LEU A 84 -0.63 15.95 12.91
CA LEU A 84 -0.48 14.68 13.62
C LEU A 84 -1.39 14.60 14.86
N LYS A 85 -1.60 15.70 15.59
CA LYS A 85 -2.58 15.75 16.70
C LYS A 85 -4.00 15.51 16.21
N GLU A 86 -4.33 16.04 15.03
CA GLU A 86 -5.64 15.83 14.40
C GLU A 86 -5.86 14.36 14.02
N ILE A 87 -4.84 13.68 13.48
CA ILE A 87 -4.89 12.23 13.22
C ILE A 87 -5.19 11.46 14.52
N VAL A 88 -4.49 11.77 15.62
CA VAL A 88 -4.79 11.14 16.92
C VAL A 88 -6.22 11.42 17.37
N ALA A 89 -6.69 12.67 17.23
CA ALA A 89 -8.04 13.05 17.61
C ALA A 89 -9.12 12.28 16.82
N ARG A 90 -8.87 11.96 15.54
CA ARG A 90 -9.75 11.11 14.73
C ARG A 90 -9.84 9.69 15.27
N PHE A 91 -8.71 9.08 15.62
CA PHE A 91 -8.70 7.77 16.27
C PHE A 91 -9.41 7.79 17.63
N GLU A 92 -9.24 8.85 18.41
CA GLU A 92 -9.95 9.01 19.69
C GLU A 92 -11.46 9.15 19.49
N ALA A 93 -11.91 9.92 18.50
CA ALA A 93 -13.32 10.04 18.15
C ALA A 93 -13.91 8.67 17.75
N ALA A 94 -13.19 7.93 16.92
CA ALA A 94 -13.59 6.61 16.45
C ALA A 94 -13.66 5.57 17.58
N TYR A 95 -12.69 5.60 18.49
CA TYR A 95 -12.72 4.80 19.71
C TYR A 95 -13.93 5.14 20.59
N ASN A 96 -14.25 6.42 20.75
CA ASN A 96 -15.39 6.84 21.55
C ASN A 96 -16.71 6.36 20.95
N VAL A 97 -16.84 6.33 19.62
CA VAL A 97 -17.97 5.71 18.91
C VAL A 97 -18.03 4.21 19.18
N SER A 98 -16.91 3.50 19.02
CA SER A 98 -16.79 2.07 19.32
C SER A 98 -17.22 1.72 20.75
N ARG A 99 -16.76 2.49 21.74
CA ARG A 99 -17.10 2.28 23.15
C ARG A 99 -18.60 2.47 23.42
N ARG A 100 -19.23 3.48 22.80
CA ARG A 100 -20.68 3.71 22.91
C ARG A 100 -21.47 2.57 22.29
N TYR A 101 -21.00 2.02 21.17
CA TYR A 101 -21.61 0.85 20.54
C TYR A 101 -21.51 -0.38 21.44
N LYS A 102 -20.32 -0.69 21.97
CA LYS A 102 -20.12 -1.82 22.90
C LYS A 102 -21.03 -1.75 24.13
N ALA A 103 -21.29 -0.57 24.66
CA ALA A 103 -22.16 -0.42 25.83
C ALA A 103 -23.66 -0.71 25.55
N ARG A 104 -24.07 -0.78 24.27
CA ARG A 104 -25.48 -0.88 23.85
C ARG A 104 -25.84 -2.18 23.15
N THR A 105 -24.84 -3.01 22.82
CA THR A 105 -25.01 -4.18 21.96
C THR A 105 -24.65 -5.46 22.71
N GLU A 106 -25.39 -6.54 22.47
CA GLU A 106 -25.11 -7.87 23.03
C GLU A 106 -23.83 -8.49 22.45
N GLU A 107 -23.24 -9.44 23.20
CA GLU A 107 -21.92 -10.03 22.95
C GLU A 107 -21.79 -10.70 21.56
N GLN A 108 -22.88 -11.22 21.01
CA GLN A 108 -22.89 -11.84 19.67
C GLN A 108 -22.59 -10.83 18.55
N GLY A 109 -22.97 -9.56 18.73
CA GLY A 109 -22.67 -8.45 17.80
C GLY A 109 -21.23 -7.94 17.90
N MET A 110 -20.43 -8.46 18.84
CA MET A 110 -19.05 -8.00 19.09
C MET A 110 -17.97 -8.86 18.45
N ARG A 111 -18.34 -9.89 17.68
CA ARG A 111 -17.35 -10.74 17.00
C ARG A 111 -16.52 -9.89 16.03
N ILE A 112 -15.21 -10.11 16.03
CA ILE A 112 -14.27 -9.42 15.14
C ILE A 112 -13.71 -10.39 14.09
N PHE A 113 -13.26 -9.83 12.97
CA PHE A 113 -12.39 -10.53 12.05
C PHE A 113 -10.96 -10.55 12.59
N THR A 114 -10.19 -11.51 12.10
CA THR A 114 -8.78 -11.73 12.39
C THR A 114 -8.02 -11.86 11.07
N GLU A 115 -6.70 -11.82 11.14
CA GLU A 115 -5.84 -12.04 9.96
C GLU A 115 -6.14 -13.38 9.25
N ALA A 116 -6.51 -14.41 10.00
CA ALA A 116 -6.87 -15.72 9.45
C ALA A 116 -8.18 -15.71 8.62
N ASP A 117 -8.98 -14.66 8.72
CA ASP A 117 -10.19 -14.48 7.92
C ASP A 117 -9.91 -13.78 6.56
N LEU A 118 -8.66 -13.36 6.30
CA LEU A 118 -8.25 -12.81 5.01
C LEU A 118 -8.08 -13.91 3.96
N SER A 119 -8.32 -13.58 2.69
CA SER A 119 -7.95 -14.48 1.59
C SER A 119 -6.42 -14.60 1.50
N PRO A 120 -5.86 -15.68 0.92
CA PRO A 120 -4.41 -15.88 0.87
C PRO A 120 -3.64 -14.72 0.25
N VAL A 121 -4.16 -14.10 -0.82
CA VAL A 121 -3.54 -12.94 -1.47
C VAL A 121 -3.61 -11.70 -0.56
N SER A 122 -4.78 -11.45 0.05
CA SER A 122 -4.96 -10.33 0.98
C SER A 122 -4.06 -10.46 2.20
N GLN A 123 -3.86 -11.68 2.71
CA GLN A 123 -2.97 -11.93 3.83
C GLN A 123 -1.52 -11.60 3.49
N ARG A 124 -1.04 -11.99 2.29
CA ARG A 124 0.32 -11.60 1.83
C ARG A 124 0.50 -10.09 1.79
N VAL A 125 -0.46 -9.36 1.20
CA VAL A 125 -0.43 -7.89 1.14
C VAL A 125 -0.44 -7.28 2.55
N HIS A 126 -1.33 -7.76 3.43
CA HIS A 126 -1.42 -7.31 4.82
C HIS A 126 -0.10 -7.51 5.58
N THR A 127 0.46 -8.73 5.56
CA THR A 127 1.74 -9.05 6.20
C THR A 127 2.85 -8.17 5.64
N ARG A 128 2.88 -7.91 4.33
CA ARG A 128 3.91 -7.08 3.71
C ARG A 128 3.85 -5.64 4.20
N PHE A 129 2.68 -5.01 4.21
CA PHE A 129 2.54 -3.66 4.76
C PHE A 129 2.87 -3.60 6.26
N ASP A 130 2.51 -4.63 7.03
CA ASP A 130 2.90 -4.69 8.44
C ASP A 130 4.43 -4.79 8.62
N LEU A 131 5.11 -5.61 7.83
CA LEU A 131 6.58 -5.69 7.85
C LEU A 131 7.25 -4.38 7.45
N LEU A 132 6.82 -3.75 6.35
CA LEU A 132 7.35 -2.49 5.85
C LEU A 132 7.16 -1.36 6.85
N THR A 133 5.99 -1.29 7.49
CA THR A 133 5.73 -0.27 8.50
C THR A 133 6.60 -0.49 9.73
N ARG A 134 6.70 -1.71 10.28
CA ARG A 134 7.52 -2.02 11.46
C ARG A 134 8.99 -1.65 11.31
N GLN A 135 9.53 -1.68 10.10
CA GLN A 135 10.92 -1.26 9.85
C GLN A 135 11.13 0.26 9.95
N ARG A 136 10.06 1.07 9.86
CA ARG A 136 10.13 2.52 9.66
C ARG A 136 9.72 3.36 10.87
N TYR A 137 9.02 2.76 11.83
CA TYR A 137 8.60 3.45 13.06
C TYR A 137 9.12 2.74 14.31
N LYS A 138 9.22 3.49 15.42
CA LYS A 138 9.57 2.94 16.73
C LYS A 138 8.30 2.85 17.55
N SER A 139 7.80 1.64 17.83
CA SER A 139 6.63 1.51 18.70
C SER A 139 6.98 2.03 20.09
N LEU A 140 6.20 3.00 20.55
CA LEU A 140 6.44 3.65 21.85
C LEU A 140 5.56 3.05 22.94
N GLY A 141 4.62 2.17 22.58
CA GLY A 141 3.72 1.52 23.55
C GLY A 141 2.87 2.53 24.35
N LEU A 142 2.64 3.73 23.80
CA LEU A 142 1.96 4.84 24.46
C LEU A 142 0.44 4.64 24.58
N ILE A 143 -0.10 3.63 23.88
CA ILE A 143 -1.51 3.28 23.87
C ILE A 143 -1.72 2.08 24.79
N LYS A 144 -2.77 2.15 25.64
CA LYS A 144 -3.22 0.95 26.37
C LYS A 144 -3.60 -0.11 25.34
N LYS A 145 -2.88 -1.23 25.34
CA LYS A 145 -2.87 -2.26 24.28
C LYS A 145 -4.20 -2.99 24.01
N THR A 146 -5.33 -2.48 24.50
CA THR A 146 -6.64 -3.06 24.24
C THR A 146 -7.14 -2.63 22.87
N GLY A 147 -7.15 -3.57 21.93
CA GLY A 147 -7.78 -3.38 20.62
C GLY A 147 -9.25 -2.98 20.74
N TRP A 148 -9.72 -2.19 19.79
CA TRP A 148 -11.10 -1.72 19.71
C TRP A 148 -11.62 -1.88 18.30
N ALA A 149 -12.90 -2.22 18.18
CA ALA A 149 -13.48 -2.57 16.89
C ALA A 149 -14.32 -1.44 16.32
N LEU A 150 -14.23 -1.22 15.03
CA LEU A 150 -15.17 -0.42 14.26
C LEU A 150 -16.35 -1.28 13.83
N TYR A 151 -17.56 -0.75 14.06
CA TYR A 151 -18.83 -1.42 13.84
C TYR A 151 -19.69 -0.76 12.76
N ASP A 152 -19.17 0.24 12.07
CA ASP A 152 -19.92 0.94 11.03
C ASP A 152 -19.02 1.17 9.82
N LYS A 153 -19.44 0.63 8.66
CA LYS A 153 -18.69 0.69 7.41
C LYS A 153 -18.52 2.12 6.93
N SER A 154 -19.60 2.91 6.95
CA SER A 154 -19.59 4.30 6.48
C SER A 154 -18.66 5.15 7.34
N TYR A 155 -18.78 5.01 8.66
CA TYR A 155 -17.93 5.73 9.61
C TYR A 155 -16.46 5.36 9.44
N MET A 156 -16.15 4.08 9.25
CA MET A 156 -14.78 3.64 8.99
C MET A 156 -14.23 4.20 7.68
N GLY A 157 -15.03 4.20 6.61
CA GLY A 157 -14.65 4.79 5.32
C GLY A 157 -14.28 6.27 5.47
N THR A 158 -15.17 7.07 6.06
CA THR A 158 -14.92 8.49 6.31
C THR A 158 -13.70 8.72 7.20
N MET A 159 -13.52 7.93 8.26
CA MET A 159 -12.34 8.04 9.13
C MET A 159 -11.04 7.82 8.35
N ILE A 160 -10.99 6.80 7.48
CA ILE A 160 -9.82 6.53 6.64
C ILE A 160 -9.57 7.69 5.67
N ASP A 161 -10.61 8.17 5.00
CA ASP A 161 -10.50 9.26 4.02
C ASP A 161 -9.99 10.55 4.69
N ASP A 162 -10.51 10.89 5.88
CA ASP A 162 -10.07 12.05 6.64
C ASP A 162 -8.61 11.92 7.12
N ILE A 163 -8.17 10.70 7.49
CA ILE A 163 -6.78 10.43 7.85
C ILE A 163 -5.87 10.59 6.62
N ILE A 164 -6.27 10.10 5.45
CA ILE A 164 -5.53 10.27 4.20
C ILE A 164 -5.40 11.75 3.85
N ALA A 165 -6.48 12.54 3.95
CA ALA A 165 -6.43 13.97 3.72
C ALA A 165 -5.42 14.68 4.65
N SER A 166 -5.35 14.27 5.92
CA SER A 166 -4.32 14.77 6.83
C SER A 166 -2.91 14.34 6.46
N ILE A 167 -2.70 13.11 5.96
CA ILE A 167 -1.39 12.68 5.47
C ILE A 167 -0.99 13.52 4.25
N GLU A 168 -1.92 13.82 3.34
CA GLU A 168 -1.67 14.71 2.19
C GLU A 168 -1.27 16.12 2.62
N ASP A 169 -1.96 16.69 3.61
CA ASP A 169 -1.61 18.01 4.13
C ASP A 169 -0.26 17.98 4.85
N LEU A 170 0.06 16.88 5.52
CA LEU A 170 1.36 16.67 6.16
C LEU A 170 2.50 16.62 5.12
N GLU A 171 2.30 15.91 4.01
CA GLU A 171 3.23 15.86 2.88
C GLU A 171 3.39 17.22 2.19
N LYS A 172 2.34 18.05 2.12
CA LYS A 172 2.43 19.42 1.58
C LYS A 172 3.17 20.38 2.52
N VAL A 173 2.91 20.29 3.83
CA VAL A 173 3.53 21.14 4.84
C VAL A 173 5.01 20.80 4.99
N PHE A 174 5.35 19.51 4.99
CA PHE A 174 6.72 19.04 5.14
C PHE A 174 7.06 18.02 4.04
N PRO A 175 7.37 18.52 2.82
CA PRO A 175 7.65 17.65 1.68
C PRO A 175 9.01 16.98 1.82
N SER A 176 9.05 15.70 1.44
CA SER A 176 10.28 14.96 1.22
C SER A 176 10.84 15.21 -0.17
N THR A 177 12.10 14.81 -0.39
CA THR A 177 12.66 14.89 -1.74
C THR A 177 12.02 13.80 -2.63
N PRO A 178 11.69 14.11 -3.89
CA PRO A 178 11.10 13.13 -4.81
C PRO A 178 11.93 11.85 -4.95
N GLN A 179 13.25 11.96 -4.85
CA GLN A 179 14.18 10.84 -4.94
C GLN A 179 14.01 9.87 -3.77
N ILE A 180 13.94 10.37 -2.52
CA ILE A 180 13.78 9.52 -1.34
C ILE A 180 12.41 8.85 -1.36
N THR A 181 11.35 9.59 -1.69
CA THR A 181 10.00 9.02 -1.81
C THR A 181 9.96 7.89 -2.83
N ARG A 182 10.56 8.10 -4.01
CA ARG A 182 10.62 7.07 -5.04
C ARG A 182 11.37 5.83 -4.57
N GLN A 183 12.54 5.99 -3.94
CA GLN A 183 13.30 4.87 -3.39
C GLN A 183 12.50 4.08 -2.35
N LEU A 184 11.79 4.76 -1.46
CA LEU A 184 10.96 4.10 -0.45
C LEU A 184 9.80 3.31 -1.06
N ILE A 185 9.21 3.81 -2.15
CA ILE A 185 8.13 3.14 -2.89
C ILE A 185 8.66 1.95 -3.66
N ASP A 186 9.78 2.10 -4.34
CA ASP A 186 10.41 1.01 -5.10
C ASP A 186 10.69 -0.15 -4.14
N MET A 187 11.25 0.10 -2.94
CA MET A 187 11.45 -0.91 -1.89
C MET A 187 10.14 -1.54 -1.37
N GLU A 188 9.02 -0.81 -1.33
CA GLU A 188 7.72 -1.35 -0.89
C GLU A 188 7.27 -2.51 -1.78
N ILE A 189 7.48 -2.39 -3.09
CA ILE A 189 7.01 -3.36 -4.07
C ILE A 189 8.15 -4.21 -4.68
N GLU A 190 9.42 -3.97 -4.35
CA GLU A 190 10.61 -4.59 -4.97
C GLU A 190 10.56 -6.12 -4.97
N GLU A 191 10.14 -6.74 -3.87
CA GLU A 191 10.12 -8.20 -3.75
C GLU A 191 8.80 -8.82 -4.25
N VAL A 192 7.80 -8.00 -4.61
CA VAL A 192 6.51 -8.48 -5.09
C VAL A 192 6.61 -8.82 -6.57
N ASN A 193 6.50 -10.12 -6.89
CA ASN A 193 6.58 -10.66 -8.24
C ASN A 193 5.31 -11.44 -8.64
N ASP A 194 4.27 -11.36 -7.82
CA ASP A 194 2.96 -11.96 -8.04
C ASP A 194 2.02 -10.91 -8.63
N GLU A 195 1.46 -11.18 -9.81
CA GLU A 195 0.60 -10.23 -10.52
C GLU A 195 -0.69 -9.93 -9.73
N GLN A 196 -1.31 -10.96 -9.14
CA GLN A 196 -2.52 -10.80 -8.33
C GLN A 196 -2.28 -9.94 -7.09
N GLU A 197 -1.13 -10.10 -6.44
CA GLU A 197 -0.71 -9.27 -5.31
C GLU A 197 -0.49 -7.81 -5.73
N LEU A 198 0.20 -7.57 -6.86
CA LEU A 198 0.41 -6.21 -7.38
C LEU A 198 -0.89 -5.55 -7.83
N GLU A 199 -1.82 -6.29 -8.44
CA GLU A 199 -3.15 -5.80 -8.80
C GLU A 199 -3.94 -5.41 -7.55
N LEU A 200 -3.90 -6.24 -6.51
CA LEU A 200 -4.56 -5.93 -5.25
C LEU A 200 -3.96 -4.68 -4.59
N ILE A 201 -2.63 -4.54 -4.57
CA ILE A 201 -1.96 -3.33 -4.07
C ILE A 201 -2.39 -2.11 -4.90
N HIS A 202 -2.37 -2.22 -6.24
CA HIS A 202 -2.79 -1.13 -7.14
C HIS A 202 -4.20 -0.65 -6.83
N ASN A 203 -5.16 -1.59 -6.74
CA ASN A 203 -6.57 -1.31 -6.54
C ASN A 203 -6.85 -0.71 -5.16
N VAL A 204 -6.23 -1.22 -4.10
CA VAL A 204 -6.44 -0.68 -2.73
C VAL A 204 -5.75 0.67 -2.56
N ALA A 205 -4.58 0.87 -3.17
CA ALA A 205 -3.87 2.14 -3.10
C ALA A 205 -4.51 3.23 -3.97
N GLU A 206 -5.40 2.87 -4.90
CA GLU A 206 -6.11 3.86 -5.71
C GLU A 206 -6.90 4.84 -4.83
N GLY A 207 -6.64 6.13 -4.99
CA GLY A 207 -7.23 7.20 -4.16
C GLY A 207 -6.63 7.36 -2.76
N LEU A 208 -5.96 6.34 -2.18
CA LEU A 208 -5.33 6.44 -0.86
C LEU A 208 -3.84 6.76 -0.91
N ASP A 209 -3.15 6.22 -1.92
CA ASP A 209 -1.71 6.41 -2.17
C ASP A 209 -1.46 6.34 -3.69
N PRO A 210 -1.70 7.45 -4.42
CA PRO A 210 -1.59 7.47 -5.87
C PRO A 210 -0.20 7.07 -6.38
N VAL A 211 0.85 7.32 -5.58
CA VAL A 211 2.23 7.03 -5.97
C VAL A 211 2.51 5.52 -5.87
N LEU A 212 2.09 4.87 -4.78
CA LEU A 212 2.16 3.41 -4.66
C LEU A 212 1.28 2.70 -5.67
N SER A 213 0.06 3.21 -5.92
CA SER A 213 -0.85 2.67 -6.91
C SER A 213 -0.23 2.70 -8.31
N GLY A 214 0.38 3.82 -8.70
CA GLY A 214 1.10 3.96 -9.97
C GLY A 214 2.33 3.06 -10.07
N ALA A 215 3.13 2.95 -9.00
CA ALA A 215 4.31 2.09 -8.98
C ALA A 215 3.94 0.60 -9.13
N SER A 216 2.90 0.16 -8.44
CA SER A 216 2.41 -1.23 -8.52
C SER A 216 1.92 -1.56 -9.93
N LYS A 217 1.17 -0.63 -10.55
CA LYS A 217 0.73 -0.75 -11.95
C LYS A 217 1.89 -0.84 -12.94
N ASN A 218 2.92 -0.01 -12.75
CA ASN A 218 4.12 -0.06 -13.59
C ASN A 218 4.85 -1.39 -13.43
N LYS A 219 4.90 -1.91 -12.20
CA LYS A 219 5.57 -3.17 -11.91
C LYS A 219 4.84 -4.38 -12.51
N ILE A 220 3.50 -4.37 -12.57
CA ILE A 220 2.74 -5.40 -13.30
C ILE A 220 3.23 -5.50 -14.75
N VAL A 221 3.39 -4.36 -15.43
CA VAL A 221 3.90 -4.29 -16.80
C VAL A 221 5.33 -4.80 -16.92
N GLU A 222 6.17 -4.56 -15.90
CA GLU A 222 7.54 -5.05 -15.85
C GLU A 222 7.61 -6.57 -15.69
N ILE A 223 6.84 -7.15 -14.76
CA ILE A 223 6.88 -8.59 -14.47
C ILE A 223 6.18 -9.44 -15.53
N ALA A 224 5.18 -8.89 -16.23
CA ALA A 224 4.45 -9.59 -17.29
C ALA A 224 5.29 -9.82 -18.56
N GLY A 225 6.45 -9.14 -18.67
CA GLY A 225 7.24 -9.11 -19.89
C GLY A 225 6.52 -8.31 -20.98
N LYS A 226 7.27 -7.52 -21.76
CA LYS A 226 6.69 -6.61 -22.74
C LYS A 226 7.19 -6.91 -24.13
N ASN A 227 6.29 -7.15 -25.07
CA ASN A 227 6.60 -7.26 -26.49
C ASN A 227 6.02 -6.04 -27.23
N SER A 228 6.86 -5.20 -27.84
CA SER A 228 6.40 -3.98 -28.52
C SER A 228 7.13 -3.68 -29.82
N ALA A 229 6.42 -3.09 -30.80
CA ALA A 229 6.97 -2.63 -32.07
C ALA A 229 6.59 -1.16 -32.34
N GLY A 230 7.50 -0.36 -32.89
CA GLY A 230 7.20 1.01 -33.34
C GLY A 230 6.49 1.05 -34.68
N LYS A 231 7.21 0.80 -35.78
CA LYS A 231 6.65 0.78 -37.16
C LYS A 231 7.02 -0.51 -37.88
N ILE A 232 6.03 -1.20 -38.46
CA ILE A 232 6.28 -2.39 -39.27
C ILE A 232 5.71 -2.15 -40.66
N THR A 233 6.55 -2.27 -41.69
CA THR A 233 6.16 -2.12 -43.09
C THR A 233 6.56 -3.32 -43.94
N GLY A 234 5.76 -3.57 -44.98
CA GLY A 234 5.95 -4.67 -45.92
C GLY A 234 4.86 -5.75 -45.84
N SER A 235 4.99 -6.76 -46.71
CA SER A 235 4.01 -7.86 -46.82
C SER A 235 4.44 -9.04 -45.95
N GLY A 236 3.51 -9.70 -45.25
CA GLY A 236 3.88 -10.84 -44.41
C GLY A 236 2.92 -11.14 -43.27
N LYS A 237 3.40 -11.95 -42.31
CA LYS A 237 2.70 -12.22 -41.04
C LYS A 237 3.53 -11.69 -39.88
N VAL A 238 2.88 -11.00 -38.96
CA VAL A 238 3.52 -10.42 -37.77
C VAL A 238 2.84 -10.99 -36.53
N ASN A 239 3.64 -11.48 -35.59
CA ASN A 239 3.21 -11.78 -34.22
C ASN A 239 3.96 -10.84 -33.25
N ILE A 240 3.20 -10.10 -32.44
CA ILE A 240 3.73 -9.32 -31.32
C ILE A 240 3.16 -9.96 -30.07
N GLY A 241 3.95 -10.81 -29.43
CA GLY A 241 3.45 -11.67 -28.39
C GLY A 241 4.29 -12.93 -28.20
N ASN A 242 4.05 -13.58 -27.09
CA ASN A 242 4.66 -14.85 -26.74
C ASN A 242 3.96 -16.00 -27.48
N SER A 243 4.72 -16.94 -28.02
CA SER A 243 4.19 -18.13 -28.70
C SER A 243 4.38 -19.37 -27.84
N PHE A 244 3.28 -20.09 -27.59
CA PHE A 244 3.23 -21.33 -26.81
C PHE A 244 2.65 -22.46 -27.67
N ILE A 245 3.28 -23.64 -27.65
CA ILE A 245 2.85 -24.80 -28.43
C ILE A 245 2.40 -25.93 -27.49
N ALA A 246 1.32 -26.63 -27.85
CA ALA A 246 0.78 -27.74 -27.07
C ALA A 246 1.83 -28.86 -26.93
N GLY A 247 2.17 -29.20 -25.67
CA GLY A 247 3.22 -30.17 -25.32
C GLY A 247 4.42 -29.56 -24.60
N SER A 248 4.56 -28.23 -24.57
CA SER A 248 5.65 -27.54 -23.85
C SER A 248 5.52 -27.58 -22.31
N PHE A 249 4.39 -28.07 -21.80
CA PHE A 249 4.06 -28.01 -20.37
C PHE A 249 3.68 -29.41 -19.87
N SER A 250 4.68 -30.25 -19.61
CA SER A 250 4.45 -31.54 -18.97
C SER A 250 4.65 -31.52 -17.46
N ASN A 251 5.31 -30.50 -16.88
CA ASN A 251 5.42 -30.28 -15.42
C ASN A 251 6.19 -28.97 -15.10
N SER A 252 5.54 -27.81 -15.09
CA SER A 252 6.16 -26.63 -14.49
C SER A 252 5.12 -25.66 -13.95
N ASP A 253 5.30 -25.29 -12.68
CA ASP A 253 4.76 -24.05 -12.10
C ASP A 253 4.98 -22.89 -13.08
N GLU A 254 3.96 -22.04 -13.20
CA GLU A 254 3.86 -20.81 -14.00
C GLU A 254 5.16 -20.37 -14.73
N ILE A 255 5.18 -20.47 -16.07
CA ILE A 255 6.24 -19.82 -16.85
C ILE A 255 6.09 -18.31 -16.69
N ARG A 256 6.90 -17.73 -15.80
CA ARG A 256 7.04 -16.29 -15.65
C ARG A 256 7.88 -15.75 -16.81
N VAL A 257 7.23 -14.99 -17.69
CA VAL A 257 7.91 -14.32 -18.79
C VAL A 257 8.26 -12.90 -18.35
N SER A 258 9.47 -12.67 -17.85
CA SER A 258 9.94 -11.33 -17.48
C SER A 258 10.67 -10.60 -18.62
N THR A 259 10.58 -11.12 -19.85
CA THR A 259 11.40 -10.62 -20.96
C THR A 259 10.74 -9.43 -21.65
N VAL A 260 11.52 -8.37 -21.88
CA VAL A 260 11.11 -7.21 -22.67
C VAL A 260 11.74 -7.31 -24.05
N ASN A 261 10.92 -7.52 -25.08
CA ASN A 261 11.31 -7.49 -26.48
C ASN A 261 10.76 -6.21 -27.13
N HIS A 262 11.65 -5.40 -27.72
CA HIS A 262 11.25 -4.20 -28.44
C HIS A 262 11.99 -4.06 -29.77
N VAL A 263 11.28 -3.57 -30.78
CA VAL A 263 11.86 -3.14 -32.05
C VAL A 263 11.27 -1.79 -32.47
N ASP A 264 12.13 -0.87 -32.90
CA ASP A 264 11.70 0.48 -33.33
C ASP A 264 11.06 0.45 -34.72
N GLU A 265 11.73 -0.14 -35.71
CA GLU A 265 11.23 -0.25 -37.08
C GLU A 265 11.61 -1.59 -37.74
N ILE A 266 10.66 -2.21 -38.43
CA ILE A 266 10.89 -3.38 -39.29
C ILE A 266 10.38 -3.05 -40.69
N ASN A 267 11.25 -3.21 -41.68
CA ASN A 267 10.93 -3.02 -43.08
C ASN A 267 11.21 -4.32 -43.84
N THR A 268 10.17 -4.91 -44.43
CA THR A 268 10.26 -6.16 -45.20
C THR A 268 9.99 -5.88 -46.67
N THR A 269 10.92 -6.23 -47.54
CA THR A 269 10.80 -6.04 -49.00
C THR A 269 10.15 -7.22 -49.71
N GLU A 270 10.12 -8.38 -49.05
CA GLU A 270 9.52 -9.62 -49.53
C GLU A 270 8.57 -10.19 -48.46
N PRO A 271 7.59 -11.05 -48.83
CA PRO A 271 6.70 -11.74 -47.90
C PRO A 271 7.46 -12.42 -46.75
N SER A 272 7.40 -11.82 -45.55
CA SER A 272 8.21 -12.23 -44.40
C SER A 272 7.37 -12.65 -43.19
N ARG A 273 7.95 -13.46 -42.29
CA ARG A 273 7.36 -13.76 -40.98
C ARG A 273 8.17 -13.05 -39.90
N VAL A 274 7.49 -12.29 -39.04
CA VAL A 274 8.10 -11.50 -37.97
C VAL A 274 7.48 -11.92 -36.65
N ASN A 275 8.30 -12.34 -35.68
CA ASN A 275 7.86 -12.59 -34.31
C ASN A 275 8.65 -11.70 -33.35
N ILE A 276 7.94 -10.87 -32.59
CA ILE A 276 8.50 -10.01 -31.55
C ILE A 276 7.93 -10.54 -30.24
N GLY A 277 8.72 -11.38 -29.59
CA GLY A 277 8.34 -12.09 -28.38
C GLY A 277 9.05 -13.43 -28.29
N ASN A 278 8.92 -14.07 -27.15
CA ASN A 278 9.56 -15.36 -26.91
C ASN A 278 8.74 -16.49 -27.53
N THR A 279 9.42 -17.60 -27.85
CA THR A 279 8.78 -18.83 -28.35
C THR A 279 9.24 -20.01 -27.48
N TRP A 280 8.29 -20.79 -26.96
CA TRP A 280 8.58 -21.98 -26.16
C TRP A 280 7.97 -23.25 -26.78
N GLY A 281 8.80 -24.26 -26.99
CA GLY A 281 8.43 -25.53 -27.62
C GLY A 281 9.03 -25.72 -29.02
N GLY A 282 8.73 -26.88 -29.63
CA GLY A 282 9.18 -27.29 -30.97
C GLY A 282 8.52 -26.52 -32.13
N LYS A 283 8.07 -27.22 -33.19
CA LYS A 283 7.61 -26.57 -34.43
C LYS A 283 6.42 -25.60 -34.20
N GLY A 284 6.56 -24.34 -34.60
CA GLY A 284 5.73 -23.19 -34.15
C GLY A 284 5.43 -22.14 -35.22
N PHE A 285 5.28 -20.86 -34.85
CA PHE A 285 5.09 -19.71 -35.78
C PHE A 285 6.09 -19.70 -36.98
N TRP A 286 7.24 -20.31 -36.76
CA TRP A 286 8.34 -20.42 -37.71
C TRP A 286 8.23 -21.60 -38.69
N ASP A 287 7.25 -22.49 -38.52
CA ASP A 287 6.94 -23.63 -39.40
C ASP A 287 5.71 -23.36 -40.27
#